data_AF-A0A5E4ETX9-F1
#
_entry.id   AF-A0A5E4ETX9-F1
#
_cell.length_a   1.000
_cell.length_b   1.000
_cell.length_c   1.000
_cell.angle_alpha   90.00
_cell.angle_beta   90.00
_cell.angle_gamma   90.00
#
_symmetry.space_group_name_H-M   'P 1'
#
loop_
_entity.id
_entity.type
_entity.pdbx_description
1 polymer ?
#
loop_
_entity_poly.entity_id
_entity_poly.type
_entity_poly.pdbx_seq_one_letter_code
_entity_poly.pdbx_strand_id
1 'polypeptide(L)'
;MMMKLGERTDVFLQGLIDEHQMKKTTTELDAQLGQERLVDEPDILKLPYLQCIVSETLRLCPPAPMLVPHVSSNECTIEGFKVLRDTTVLVNAWAIQRDPNLWDDPESFKPERFESGKDLSHKFMPFGLGRRACPGAGTCPTCCRFDFGVVDLML
;
A
#
# COMPACT_ATOMS: atom_id res chain seq x y z
N MET A 1 27.47 -3.27 -4.08
CA MET A 1 27.07 -4.68 -3.91
C MET A 1 25.58 -4.76 -4.21
N MET A 2 25.24 -4.90 -5.50
CA MET A 2 23.86 -4.94 -6.00
C MET A 2 23.30 -6.35 -5.78
N MET A 3 22.35 -6.48 -4.86
CA MET A 3 21.53 -7.68 -4.76
C MET A 3 20.48 -7.60 -5.88
N LYS A 4 20.48 -8.59 -6.78
CA LYS A 4 19.40 -8.82 -7.74
C LYS A 4 18.12 -9.14 -6.95
N LEU A 5 17.19 -8.20 -6.90
CA LEU A 5 15.93 -8.27 -6.16
C LEU A 5 14.77 -8.49 -7.16
N GLY A 6 14.90 -9.49 -8.04
CA GLY A 6 14.09 -9.58 -9.26
C GLY A 6 13.46 -10.93 -9.62
N GLU A 7 13.31 -11.89 -8.70
CA GLU A 7 12.73 -13.21 -9.05
C GLU A 7 11.83 -13.84 -7.97
N ARG A 8 11.36 -13.09 -6.96
CA ARG A 8 10.46 -13.65 -5.92
C ARG A 8 9.25 -12.81 -5.52
N THR A 9 9.14 -11.56 -5.96
CA THR A 9 8.01 -10.66 -5.61
C THR A 9 7.02 -10.48 -6.77
N ASP A 10 7.38 -10.95 -7.95
CA ASP A 10 6.70 -10.81 -9.24
C ASP A 10 5.55 -11.81 -9.44
N VAL A 11 5.69 -13.06 -9.00
CA VAL A 11 4.63 -14.08 -9.15
C VAL A 11 3.43 -13.83 -8.22
N PHE A 12 3.67 -13.23 -7.05
CA PHE A 12 2.61 -13.05 -6.04
C PHE A 12 1.63 -11.95 -6.44
N LEU A 13 2.10 -10.88 -7.09
CA LEU A 13 1.24 -9.80 -7.58
C LEU A 13 0.44 -10.22 -8.83
N GLN A 14 1.03 -11.01 -9.73
CA GLN A 14 0.32 -11.57 -10.89
C GLN A 14 -0.84 -12.50 -10.50
N GLY A 15 -0.76 -13.17 -9.35
CA GLY A 15 -1.83 -14.04 -8.85
C GLY A 15 -2.96 -13.31 -8.10
N LEU A 16 -2.79 -12.03 -7.75
CA LEU A 16 -3.76 -11.26 -6.98
C LEU A 16 -4.71 -10.44 -7.86
N ILE A 17 -4.25 -10.02 -9.04
CA ILE A 17 -5.03 -9.20 -9.97
C ILE A 17 -5.70 -10.12 -10.99
N ASP A 18 -7.03 -10.09 -11.02
CA ASP A 18 -7.87 -10.84 -11.94
C ASP A 18 -8.06 -10.13 -13.29
N GLU A 19 -8.63 -10.86 -14.25
CA GLU A 19 -8.92 -10.36 -15.59
C GLU A 19 -9.84 -9.13 -15.58
N HIS A 20 -10.78 -9.06 -14.63
CA HIS A 20 -11.71 -7.96 -14.52
C HIS A 20 -11.00 -6.67 -14.10
N GLN A 21 -10.10 -6.75 -13.11
CA GLN A 21 -9.30 -5.62 -12.63
C GLN A 21 -8.32 -5.17 -13.70
N MET A 22 -7.65 -6.10 -14.39
CA MET A 22 -6.78 -5.77 -15.53
C MET A 22 -7.54 -5.01 -16.61
N LYS A 23 -8.68 -5.54 -17.05
CA LYS A 23 -9.51 -4.91 -18.09
C LYS A 23 -9.99 -3.51 -17.69
N LYS A 24 -10.39 -3.33 -16.43
CA LYS A 24 -10.84 -2.03 -15.90
C LYS A 24 -9.69 -1.02 -15.89
N THR A 25 -8.49 -1.41 -15.49
CA THR A 25 -7.30 -0.53 -15.54
C THR A 25 -6.88 -0.20 -16.96
N THR A 26 -6.87 -1.16 -17.89
CA THR A 26 -6.57 -0.89 -19.31
C THR A 26 -7.58 0.10 -19.91
N THR A 27 -8.87 -0.07 -19.59
CA THR A 27 -9.92 0.87 -20.03
C THR A 27 -9.70 2.28 -19.47
N GLU A 28 -9.29 2.39 -18.20
CA GLU A 28 -8.95 3.68 -17.58
C GLU A 28 -7.72 4.33 -18.25
N LEU A 29 -6.67 3.55 -18.51
CA LEU A 29 -5.46 4.00 -19.19
C LEU A 29 -5.77 4.52 -20.60
N ASP A 30 -6.47 3.73 -21.41
CA ASP A 30 -6.87 4.09 -22.77
C ASP A 30 -7.71 5.37 -22.78
N ALA A 31 -8.64 5.52 -21.83
CA ALA A 31 -9.52 6.68 -21.74
C ALA A 31 -8.80 7.97 -21.34
N GLN A 32 -7.80 7.89 -20.45
CA GLN A 32 -7.14 9.07 -19.88
C GLN A 32 -5.89 9.50 -20.64
N LEU A 33 -5.14 8.55 -21.22
CA LEU A 33 -3.79 8.79 -21.76
C LEU A 33 -3.66 8.43 -23.25
N GLY A 34 -4.54 7.59 -23.78
CA GLY A 34 -4.41 7.01 -25.12
C GLY A 34 -3.23 6.02 -25.21
N GLN A 35 -2.98 5.47 -26.40
CA GLN A 35 -2.01 4.38 -26.61
C GLN A 35 -0.63 4.83 -27.12
N GLU A 36 -0.45 6.11 -27.43
CA GLU A 36 0.70 6.57 -28.23
C GLU A 36 1.90 7.08 -27.41
N ARG A 37 1.80 7.12 -26.08
CA ARG A 37 2.89 7.61 -25.22
C ARG A 37 3.01 6.85 -23.90
N LEU A 38 4.22 6.88 -23.35
CA LEU A 38 4.48 6.39 -22.00
C LEU A 38 3.78 7.29 -20.97
N VAL A 39 3.30 6.69 -19.88
CA VAL A 39 2.72 7.39 -18.72
C VAL A 39 3.78 8.31 -18.12
N ASP A 40 3.44 9.49 -17.60
CA ASP A 40 4.33 10.33 -16.80
C ASP A 40 3.85 10.43 -15.34
N GLU A 41 4.70 10.89 -14.42
CA GLU A 41 4.33 11.04 -13.00
C GLU A 41 3.00 11.80 -12.76
N PRO A 42 2.73 12.95 -13.43
CA PRO A 42 1.48 13.67 -13.23
C PRO A 42 0.24 12.91 -13.74
N ASP A 43 0.43 11.94 -14.64
CA ASP A 43 -0.67 11.16 -15.20
C ASP A 43 -1.21 10.13 -14.22
N ILE A 44 -0.41 9.68 -13.25
CA ILE A 44 -0.84 8.74 -12.20
C ILE A 44 -2.03 9.30 -11.43
N LEU A 45 -2.06 10.62 -11.21
CA LEU A 45 -3.16 11.31 -10.53
C LEU A 45 -4.48 11.21 -11.30
N LYS A 46 -4.43 10.97 -12.62
CA LYS A 46 -5.60 10.81 -13.49
C LYS A 46 -6.10 9.36 -13.56
N LEU A 47 -5.41 8.42 -12.92
CA LEU A 47 -5.71 6.99 -12.93
C LEU A 47 -6.20 6.54 -11.53
N PRO A 48 -7.41 6.93 -11.11
CA PRO A 48 -7.91 6.65 -9.76
C PRO A 48 -8.08 5.16 -9.47
N TYR A 49 -8.43 4.34 -10.46
CA TYR A 49 -8.56 2.90 -10.26
C TYR A 49 -7.19 2.22 -10.12
N LEU A 50 -6.18 2.64 -10.90
CA LEU A 50 -4.80 2.21 -10.68
C LEU A 50 -4.33 2.55 -9.26
N GLN A 51 -4.66 3.74 -8.74
CA GLN A 51 -4.33 4.10 -7.35
C GLN A 51 -5.03 3.21 -6.33
N CYS A 52 -6.25 2.74 -6.62
CA CYS A 52 -6.96 1.77 -5.79
C CYS A 52 -6.24 0.42 -5.74
N ILE A 53 -5.77 -0.07 -6.90
CA ILE A 53 -4.97 -1.30 -7.00
C ILE A 53 -3.67 -1.17 -6.22
N VAL A 54 -2.94 -0.06 -6.37
CA VAL A 54 -1.70 0.18 -5.62
C VAL A 54 -1.98 0.20 -4.11
N SER A 55 -3.06 0.84 -3.68
CA SER A 55 -3.44 0.92 -2.27
C SER A 55 -3.79 -0.46 -1.69
N GLU A 56 -4.58 -1.26 -2.41
CA GLU A 56 -4.93 -2.63 -2.01
C GLU A 56 -3.70 -3.56 -2.02
N THR A 57 -2.79 -3.35 -2.97
CA THR A 57 -1.50 -4.04 -3.02
C THR A 57 -0.67 -3.72 -1.78
N LEU A 58 -0.58 -2.45 -1.37
CA LEU A 58 0.15 -2.05 -0.17
C LEU A 58 -0.51 -2.54 1.13
N ARG A 59 -1.83 -2.74 1.13
CA ARG A 59 -2.56 -3.32 2.27
C ARG A 59 -2.21 -4.80 2.45
N LEU A 60 -2.25 -5.58 1.37
CA LEU A 60 -1.95 -7.01 1.40
C LEU A 60 -0.44 -7.27 1.45
N CYS A 61 0.35 -6.51 0.73
CA CYS A 61 1.80 -6.70 0.64
C CYS A 61 2.53 -5.44 1.14
N PRO A 62 2.41 -5.09 2.44
CA PRO A 62 3.13 -3.94 2.96
C PRO A 62 4.64 -4.18 2.86
N PRO A 63 5.43 -3.24 2.32
CA PRO A 63 6.89 -3.37 2.24
C PRO A 63 7.55 -3.56 3.62
N ALA A 64 6.94 -3.02 4.66
CA ALA A 64 7.32 -3.21 6.06
C ALA A 64 6.13 -3.79 6.87
N PRO A 65 5.99 -5.15 6.93
CA PRO A 65 4.94 -5.81 7.71
C PRO A 65 4.95 -5.45 9.20
N MET A 66 6.16 -5.31 9.75
CA MET A 66 6.43 -4.74 11.06
C MET A 66 7.06 -3.37 10.83
N LEU A 67 6.42 -2.31 11.32
CA LEU A 67 6.94 -0.96 11.14
C LEU A 67 8.23 -0.76 11.95
N VAL A 68 8.95 0.32 11.62
CA VAL A 68 10.20 0.69 12.30
C VAL A 68 9.96 0.77 13.82
N PRO A 69 10.83 0.17 14.65
CA PRO A 69 10.67 0.21 16.10
C PRO A 69 10.60 1.64 16.64
N HIS A 70 9.64 1.89 17.52
CA HIS A 70 9.53 3.13 18.29
C HIS A 70 10.03 2.90 19.72
N VAL A 71 10.36 3.99 20.43
CA VAL A 71 10.70 3.95 21.85
C VAL A 71 9.81 4.95 22.58
N SER A 72 9.18 4.51 23.68
CA SER A 72 8.31 5.35 24.49
C SER A 72 9.12 6.45 25.19
N SER A 73 8.76 7.72 24.96
CA SER A 73 9.46 8.84 25.58
C SER A 73 9.08 9.06 27.05
N ASN A 74 7.87 8.63 27.42
CA ASN A 74 7.29 8.72 28.76
C ASN A 74 6.47 7.46 29.04
N GLU A 75 6.16 7.23 30.32
CA GLU A 75 5.18 6.23 30.73
C GLU A 75 3.79 6.59 30.15
N CYS A 76 3.11 5.61 29.58
CA CYS A 76 1.75 5.76 29.07
C CYS A 76 0.93 4.48 29.26
N THR A 77 -0.38 4.56 29.01
CA THR A 77 -1.28 3.41 29.01
C THR A 77 -1.89 3.24 27.63
N ILE A 78 -1.84 2.04 27.07
CA ILE A 78 -2.39 1.67 25.76
C ILE A 78 -3.37 0.52 25.98
N GLU A 79 -4.65 0.69 25.67
CA GLU A 79 -5.69 -0.34 25.87
C GLU A 79 -5.66 -1.00 27.27
N GLY A 80 -5.40 -0.19 28.31
CA GLY A 80 -5.28 -0.66 29.69
C GLY A 80 -3.91 -1.26 30.08
N PHE A 81 -2.99 -1.44 29.11
CA PHE A 81 -1.63 -1.90 29.35
C PHE A 81 -0.70 -0.74 29.67
N LYS A 82 0.03 -0.85 30.79
CA LYS A 82 1.03 0.13 31.20
C LYS A 82 2.32 -0.07 30.42
N VAL A 83 2.71 0.93 29.63
CA VAL A 83 3.97 0.99 28.88
C VAL A 83 4.90 1.94 29.61
N LEU A 84 6.01 1.42 30.14
CA LEU A 84 7.00 2.24 30.84
C LEU A 84 7.81 3.06 29.85
N ARG A 85 8.44 4.12 30.35
CA ARG A 85 9.44 4.88 29.58
C ARG A 85 10.56 3.95 29.06
N ASP A 86 11.13 4.29 27.91
CA ASP A 86 12.24 3.58 27.27
C ASP A 86 11.87 2.14 26.80
N THR A 87 10.57 1.86 26.66
CA THR A 87 10.06 0.59 26.10
C THR A 87 10.07 0.64 24.57
N THR A 88 10.60 -0.42 23.94
CA THR A 88 10.50 -0.60 22.48
C THR A 88 9.09 -1.04 22.10
N VAL A 89 8.47 -0.29 21.19
CA VAL A 89 7.12 -0.56 20.66
C VAL A 89 7.23 -0.88 19.18
N LEU A 90 6.63 -1.99 18.78
CA LEU A 90 6.54 -2.41 17.38
C LEU A 90 5.07 -2.40 16.95
N VAL A 91 4.81 -1.83 15.78
CA VAL A 91 3.47 -1.82 15.18
C VAL A 91 3.41 -2.87 14.08
N ASN A 92 2.50 -3.84 14.24
CA ASN A 92 2.28 -4.90 13.26
C ASN A 92 1.26 -4.44 12.21
N ALA A 93 1.74 -3.70 11.21
CA ALA A 93 0.90 -3.22 10.12
C ALA A 93 0.28 -4.38 9.31
N TRP A 94 0.99 -5.50 9.17
CA TRP A 94 0.46 -6.68 8.47
C TRP A 94 -0.79 -7.25 9.15
N ALA A 95 -0.78 -7.37 10.47
CA ALA A 95 -1.93 -7.85 11.24
C ALA A 95 -3.10 -6.86 11.20
N ILE A 96 -2.84 -5.55 11.41
CA ILE A 96 -3.86 -4.51 11.38
C ILE A 96 -4.56 -4.45 10.01
N GLN A 97 -3.78 -4.53 8.93
CA GLN A 97 -4.30 -4.46 7.56
C GLN A 97 -5.02 -5.73 7.11
N ARG A 98 -5.05 -6.79 7.93
CA ARG A 98 -5.75 -8.06 7.73
C ARG A 98 -6.76 -8.39 8.82
N ASP A 99 -7.00 -7.48 9.75
CA ASP A 99 -7.93 -7.73 10.85
C ASP A 99 -9.36 -7.83 10.30
N PRO A 100 -10.05 -8.98 10.46
CA PRO A 100 -11.43 -9.16 10.00
C PRO A 100 -12.43 -8.23 10.69
N ASN A 101 -12.08 -7.63 11.85
CA ASN A 101 -12.91 -6.63 12.51
C ASN A 101 -12.81 -5.25 11.82
N LEU A 102 -11.74 -5.01 11.06
CA LEU A 102 -11.48 -3.76 10.35
C LEU A 102 -11.73 -3.85 8.85
N TRP A 103 -11.57 -5.05 8.27
CA TRP A 103 -11.64 -5.31 6.83
C TRP A 103 -12.55 -6.49 6.54
N ASP A 104 -13.66 -6.24 5.82
CA ASP A 104 -14.53 -7.32 5.33
C ASP A 104 -13.74 -8.20 4.37
N ASP A 105 -13.70 -9.52 4.53
CA ASP A 105 -12.94 -10.42 3.64
C ASP A 105 -11.47 -9.97 3.44
N PRO A 106 -10.67 -10.00 4.53
CA PRO A 106 -9.38 -9.31 4.61
C PRO A 106 -8.29 -9.91 3.73
N GLU A 107 -8.42 -11.18 3.34
CA GLU A 107 -7.43 -11.88 2.52
C GLU A 107 -7.64 -11.67 1.02
N SER A 108 -8.86 -11.30 0.63
CA SER A 108 -9.21 -11.07 -0.77
C SER A 108 -8.72 -9.71 -1.27
N PHE A 109 -8.17 -9.69 -2.49
CA PHE A 109 -7.76 -8.49 -3.20
C PHE A 109 -8.99 -7.78 -3.78
N LYS A 110 -9.39 -6.64 -3.20
CA LYS A 110 -10.54 -5.83 -3.66
C LYS A 110 -10.19 -4.34 -3.74
N PRO A 111 -9.65 -3.85 -4.87
CA PRO A 111 -9.30 -2.44 -5.08
C PRO A 111 -10.46 -1.48 -4.77
N GLU A 112 -11.69 -1.89 -5.03
CA GLU A 112 -12.92 -1.09 -4.89
C GLU A 112 -13.13 -0.52 -3.49
N ARG A 113 -12.48 -1.09 -2.46
CA ARG A 113 -12.51 -0.54 -1.09
C ARG A 113 -12.00 0.91 -1.03
N PHE A 114 -11.02 1.22 -1.87
CA PHE A 114 -10.38 2.54 -1.94
C PHE A 114 -11.10 3.53 -2.86
N GLU A 115 -12.08 3.08 -3.66
CA GLU A 115 -12.89 3.98 -4.49
C GLU A 115 -13.85 4.84 -3.65
N SER A 116 -14.28 4.34 -2.49
CA SER A 116 -15.39 4.93 -1.72
C SER A 116 -15.09 6.28 -1.05
N GLY A 117 -13.87 6.81 -1.18
CA GLY A 117 -13.45 8.08 -0.56
C GLY A 117 -13.55 8.09 0.97
N LYS A 118 -13.77 6.93 1.60
CA LYS A 118 -13.88 6.78 3.05
C LYS A 118 -12.51 7.05 3.69
N ASP A 119 -12.53 7.65 4.86
CA ASP A 119 -11.31 7.80 5.66
C ASP A 119 -10.87 6.43 6.21
N LEU A 120 -9.77 5.92 5.66
CA LEU A 120 -9.15 4.65 6.05
C LEU A 120 -7.90 4.84 6.92
N SER A 121 -7.58 6.09 7.31
CA SER A 121 -6.33 6.46 7.99
C SER A 121 -6.05 5.64 9.26
N HIS A 122 -7.08 5.18 9.98
CA HIS A 122 -6.93 4.42 11.22
C HIS A 122 -6.60 2.93 11.02
N LYS A 123 -6.84 2.37 9.83
CA LYS A 123 -6.66 0.92 9.56
C LYS A 123 -5.77 0.60 8.35
N PHE A 124 -5.41 1.63 7.58
CA PHE A 124 -4.49 1.54 6.45
C PHE A 124 -3.26 2.40 6.73
N MET A 125 -2.10 1.76 6.90
CA MET A 125 -0.86 2.44 7.31
C MET A 125 0.39 1.83 6.67
N PRO A 126 0.45 1.74 5.34
CA PRO A 126 1.61 1.15 4.65
C PRO A 126 2.91 1.94 4.89
N PHE A 127 2.79 3.19 5.30
CA PHE A 127 3.91 4.11 5.61
C PHE A 127 3.96 4.56 7.07
N GLY A 128 3.22 3.87 7.95
CA GLY A 128 3.03 4.30 9.33
C GLY A 128 2.18 5.57 9.46
N LEU A 129 2.02 6.04 10.70
CA LEU A 129 1.19 7.20 11.04
C LEU A 129 1.87 8.10 12.08
N GLY A 130 1.38 9.33 12.19
CA GLY A 130 1.81 10.30 13.18
C GLY A 130 3.18 10.92 12.90
N ARG A 131 3.86 11.40 13.94
CA ARG A 131 5.10 12.21 13.83
C ARG A 131 6.29 11.50 13.17
N ARG A 132 6.23 10.17 13.06
CA ARG A 132 7.29 9.33 12.48
C ARG A 132 6.81 8.55 11.25
N ALA A 133 5.68 8.96 10.66
CA ALA A 133 5.26 8.46 9.35
C ALA A 133 6.36 8.69 8.31
N CYS A 134 6.41 7.83 7.30
CA CYS A 134 7.42 7.90 6.25
C CYS A 134 7.40 9.28 5.57
N PRO A 135 8.53 10.00 5.47
CA PRO A 135 8.59 11.27 4.77
C PRO A 135 8.30 11.13 3.26
N GLY A 136 8.48 9.93 2.69
CA GLY A 136 8.18 9.61 1.30
C GLY A 136 6.73 9.17 1.04
N ALA A 137 5.83 9.21 2.03
CA ALA A 137 4.45 8.75 1.85
C ALA A 137 3.73 9.50 0.71
N GLY A 138 3.98 10.80 0.57
CA GLY A 138 3.36 11.63 -0.49
C GLY A 138 3.90 11.36 -1.89
N THR A 139 5.13 10.82 -2.01
CA THR A 139 5.76 10.50 -3.30
C THR A 139 5.60 9.04 -3.68
N CYS A 140 4.99 8.22 -2.82
CA CYS A 140 4.89 6.78 -3.05
C CYS A 140 4.08 6.40 -4.30
N PRO A 141 2.94 7.05 -4.65
CA PRO A 141 2.24 6.72 -5.89
C PRO A 141 3.17 6.80 -7.11
N THR A 142 4.09 7.77 -7.11
CA THR A 142 5.16 7.91 -8.11
C THR A 142 6.22 6.80 -7.99
N CYS A 143 6.68 6.49 -6.78
CA CYS A 143 7.76 5.52 -6.54
C CYS A 143 7.36 4.07 -6.86
N CYS A 144 6.09 3.69 -6.66
CA CYS A 144 5.58 2.36 -7.04
C CYS A 144 5.74 2.04 -8.52
N ARG A 145 5.92 3.06 -9.38
CA ARG A 145 6.29 2.90 -10.79
C ARG A 145 7.70 2.31 -10.97
N PHE A 146 8.66 2.71 -10.14
CA PHE A 146 10.08 2.42 -10.37
C PHE A 146 10.58 1.15 -9.67
N ASP A 147 10.01 0.79 -8.51
CA ASP A 147 10.53 -0.33 -7.72
C ASP A 147 9.61 -1.56 -7.64
N PHE A 148 8.31 -1.41 -7.91
CA PHE A 148 7.33 -2.50 -7.71
C PHE A 148 6.71 -3.06 -8.99
N GLY A 149 7.07 -2.54 -10.17
CA GLY A 149 6.64 -3.08 -11.46
C GLY A 149 5.13 -3.08 -11.71
N VAL A 150 4.32 -2.45 -10.84
CA VAL A 150 2.84 -2.53 -10.92
C VAL A 150 2.30 -1.97 -12.24
N VAL A 151 2.98 -0.96 -12.80
CA VAL A 151 2.60 -0.37 -14.09
C VAL A 151 3.18 -1.18 -15.27
N ASP A 152 4.42 -1.67 -15.16
CA ASP A 152 5.03 -2.57 -16.17
C ASP A 152 4.35 -3.95 -16.23
N LEU A 153 3.61 -4.34 -15.18
CA LEU A 153 2.77 -5.54 -15.15
C LEU A 153 1.41 -5.35 -15.83
N MET A 154 1.02 -4.10 -16.12
CA MET A 154 -0.29 -3.75 -16.68
C MET A 154 -0.24 -3.24 -18.12
N LEU A 155 0.97 -3.02 -18.65
CA LEU A 155 1.25 -2.65 -20.04
C LEU A 155 2.01 -3.79 -20.73
#